data_AF-A0A970ZM02-F1
#
_entry.id   AF-A0A970ZM02-F1
#
_cell.length_a   1.000
_cell.length_b   1.000
_cell.length_c   1.000
_cell.angle_alpha   90.00
_cell.angle_beta   90.00
_cell.angle_gamma   90.00
#
_symmetry.space_group_name_H-M   'P 1'
#
loop_
_entity.id
_entity.type
_entity.pdbx_description
1 polymer ?
#
loop_
_entity_poly.entity_id
_entity_poly.type
_entity_poly.pdbx_seq_one_letter_code
_entity_poly.pdbx_strand_id
1 'polypeptide(L)'
;MDSETVEKQIEIGRTILLSAVVVITAWCSYQAAQWSGITSFRLSEAKSISVKVSQMSLTADQRSMIDALVAVRFADAVIDGNSKVSDFYLSHLRPEFSDLLKSWLETKPLANPDAPPHPIAMPQYLEMTRSLESDAYELQGKEELKMDEAYRA
;
A
#
# COMPACT_ATOMS: atom_id res chain seq x y z
N MET A 1 39.96 -66.00 4.52
CA MET A 1 39.84 -64.56 4.18
C MET A 1 39.71 -63.86 5.50
N ASP A 2 40.82 -63.27 5.97
CA ASP A 2 40.97 -62.81 7.35
C ASP A 2 40.05 -61.63 7.64
N SER A 3 39.34 -61.70 8.77
CA SER A 3 38.35 -60.70 9.22
C SER A 3 38.93 -59.28 9.24
N GLU A 4 40.22 -59.17 9.53
CA GLU A 4 41.00 -57.92 9.56
C GLU A 4 41.07 -57.20 8.20
N THR A 5 41.14 -57.94 7.09
CA THR A 5 41.14 -57.34 5.74
C THR A 5 39.76 -56.84 5.32
N VAL A 6 38.70 -57.51 5.77
CA VAL A 6 37.30 -57.11 5.52
C VAL A 6 36.93 -55.88 6.34
N GLU A 7 37.32 -55.81 7.61
CA GLU A 7 37.12 -54.61 8.45
C GLU A 7 37.81 -53.38 7.86
N LYS A 8 39.06 -53.54 7.39
CA LYS A 8 39.83 -52.42 6.81
C LYS A 8 39.20 -51.89 5.52
N GLN A 9 38.65 -52.76 4.66
CA GLN A 9 37.92 -52.33 3.46
C GLN A 9 36.60 -51.61 3.81
N ILE A 10 35.89 -52.07 4.84
CA ILE A 10 34.67 -51.42 5.33
C ILE A 10 35.00 -50.03 5.92
N GLU A 11 36.10 -49.90 6.66
CA GLU A 11 36.54 -48.63 7.27
C GLU A 11 36.91 -47.57 6.21
N ILE A 12 37.61 -47.99 5.15
CA ILE A 12 37.93 -47.12 4.01
C ILE A 12 36.64 -46.70 3.29
N GLY A 13 35.73 -47.65 3.01
CA GLY A 13 34.43 -47.35 2.40
C GLY A 13 33.60 -46.35 3.22
N ARG A 14 33.61 -46.50 4.55
CA ARG A 14 32.92 -45.58 5.48
C ARG A 14 33.51 -44.18 5.44
N THR A 15 34.83 -44.06 5.39
CA THR A 15 35.52 -42.76 5.34
C THR A 15 35.22 -42.01 4.04
N ILE A 16 35.24 -42.71 2.90
CA ILE A 16 34.88 -42.15 1.60
C ILE A 16 33.41 -41.72 1.58
N LEU A 17 32.52 -42.52 2.17
CA LEU A 17 31.11 -42.17 2.26
C LEU A 17 30.90 -40.91 3.11
N LEU A 18 31.55 -40.82 4.28
CA LEU A 18 31.46 -39.64 5.15
C LEU A 18 32.00 -38.38 4.47
N SER A 19 33.13 -38.48 3.74
CA SER A 19 33.66 -37.32 3.02
C SER A 19 32.74 -36.87 1.87
N ALA A 20 32.13 -37.81 1.14
CA ALA A 20 31.14 -37.52 0.11
C ALA A 20 29.91 -36.79 0.68
N VAL A 21 29.40 -37.22 1.84
CA VAL A 21 28.27 -36.57 2.53
C VAL A 21 28.59 -35.11 2.90
N VAL A 22 29.81 -34.83 3.37
CA VAL A 22 30.22 -33.47 3.72
C VAL A 22 30.26 -32.56 2.49
N VAL A 23 30.81 -33.04 1.36
CA VAL A 23 30.86 -32.27 0.11
C VAL A 23 29.46 -31.98 -0.42
N ILE A 24 28.57 -32.99 -0.42
CA ILE A 24 27.17 -32.82 -0.84
C ILE A 24 26.46 -31.80 0.07
N THR A 25 26.65 -31.90 1.39
CA THR A 25 26.05 -30.96 2.35
C THR A 25 26.54 -29.54 2.11
N ALA A 26 27.84 -29.34 1.93
CA ALA A 26 28.43 -28.03 1.64
C ALA A 26 27.92 -27.44 0.31
N TRP A 27 27.76 -28.27 -0.72
CA TRP A 27 27.17 -27.86 -2.00
C TRP A 27 25.71 -27.45 -1.86
N CYS A 28 24.90 -28.24 -1.15
CA CYS A 28 23.51 -27.90 -0.86
C CYS A 28 23.40 -26.59 -0.07
N SER A 29 24.25 -26.38 0.95
CA SER A 29 24.29 -25.13 1.71
C SER A 29 24.69 -23.93 0.84
N TYR A 30 25.66 -24.10 -0.07
CA TYR A 30 26.05 -23.06 -1.02
C TYR A 30 24.91 -22.68 -1.97
N GLN A 31 24.23 -23.68 -2.54
CA GLN A 31 23.09 -23.46 -3.43
C GLN A 31 21.92 -22.78 -2.69
N ALA A 32 21.64 -23.20 -1.44
CA ALA A 32 20.62 -22.58 -0.61
C ALA A 32 20.93 -21.09 -0.34
N ALA A 33 22.18 -20.75 -0.05
CA ALA A 33 22.60 -19.37 0.17
C ALA A 33 22.44 -18.50 -1.10
N GLN A 34 22.79 -19.03 -2.27
CA GLN A 34 22.63 -18.34 -3.55
C GLN A 34 21.17 -18.03 -3.89
N TRP A 35 20.26 -18.99 -3.69
CA TRP A 35 18.82 -18.79 -3.93
C TRP A 35 18.22 -17.82 -2.92
N SER A 36 18.61 -17.91 -1.64
CA SER A 36 18.16 -17.00 -0.59
C SER A 36 18.52 -15.53 -0.90
N GLY A 37 19.66 -15.27 -1.55
CA GLY A 37 20.10 -13.91 -1.88
C GLY A 37 19.22 -13.22 -2.93
N ILE A 38 18.91 -13.93 -4.02
CA ILE A 38 18.09 -13.39 -5.13
C ILE A 38 16.64 -13.16 -4.68
N THR A 39 16.05 -14.12 -3.95
CA THR A 39 14.70 -13.98 -3.41
C THR A 39 14.63 -12.85 -2.38
N SER A 40 15.65 -12.67 -1.53
CA SER A 40 15.68 -11.58 -0.54
C SER A 40 15.72 -10.20 -1.19
N PHE A 41 16.47 -10.03 -2.28
CA PHE A 41 16.55 -8.74 -2.99
C PHE A 41 15.21 -8.37 -3.64
N ARG A 42 14.58 -9.31 -4.36
CA ARG A 42 13.28 -9.08 -5.03
C ARG A 42 12.16 -8.82 -4.02
N LEU A 43 12.14 -9.57 -2.91
CA LEU A 43 11.18 -9.36 -1.85
C LEU A 43 11.39 -8.01 -1.14
N SER A 44 12.63 -7.57 -0.97
CA SER A 44 12.96 -6.24 -0.43
C SER A 44 12.41 -5.13 -1.32
N GLU A 45 12.58 -5.25 -2.64
CA GLU A 45 12.03 -4.29 -3.60
C GLU A 45 10.50 -4.25 -3.55
N ALA A 46 9.84 -5.41 -3.58
CA ALA A 46 8.39 -5.48 -3.52
C ALA A 46 7.84 -4.90 -2.20
N LYS A 47 8.48 -5.20 -1.06
CA LYS A 47 8.14 -4.58 0.24
C LYS A 47 8.27 -3.07 0.24
N SER A 48 9.27 -2.51 -0.45
CA SER A 48 9.43 -1.05 -0.54
C SER A 48 8.25 -0.40 -1.27
N ILE A 49 7.69 -1.08 -2.28
CA ILE A 49 6.49 -0.65 -3.00
C ILE A 49 5.26 -0.77 -2.08
N SER A 50 5.10 -1.88 -1.36
CA SER A 50 4.01 -2.07 -0.39
C SER A 50 3.95 -0.98 0.68
N VAL A 51 5.12 -0.56 1.18
CA VAL A 51 5.21 0.54 2.15
C VAL A 51 4.73 1.85 1.52
N LYS A 52 5.14 2.12 0.27
CA LYS A 52 4.72 3.33 -0.46
C LYS A 52 3.21 3.35 -0.73
N VAL A 53 2.64 2.22 -1.14
CA VAL A 53 1.19 2.05 -1.32
C VAL A 53 0.44 2.31 -0.02
N SER A 54 0.90 1.71 1.08
CA SER A 54 0.31 1.91 2.40
C SER A 54 0.35 3.37 2.84
N GLN A 55 1.48 4.05 2.61
CA GLN A 55 1.65 5.46 2.94
C GLN A 55 0.71 6.36 2.12
N MET A 56 0.57 6.09 0.82
CA MET A 56 -0.31 6.88 -0.05
C MET A 56 -1.79 6.65 0.28
N SER A 57 -2.19 5.41 0.52
CA SER A 57 -3.55 5.07 0.94
C SER A 57 -3.92 5.77 2.24
N LEU A 58 -3.02 5.70 3.24
CA LEU A 58 -3.21 6.41 4.51
C LEU A 58 -3.32 7.92 4.34
N THR A 59 -2.52 8.51 3.45
CA THR A 59 -2.56 9.95 3.17
C THR A 59 -3.87 10.35 2.49
N ALA A 60 -4.38 9.54 1.57
CA ALA A 60 -5.67 9.74 0.91
C ALA A 60 -6.85 9.64 1.91
N ASP A 61 -6.80 8.65 2.80
CA ASP A 61 -7.81 8.47 3.86
C ASP A 61 -7.80 9.66 4.84
N GLN A 62 -6.61 10.07 5.31
CA GLN A 62 -6.47 11.23 6.19
C GLN A 62 -7.02 12.50 5.55
N ARG A 63 -6.75 12.69 4.26
CA ARG A 63 -7.25 13.84 3.51
C ARG A 63 -8.78 13.80 3.39
N SER A 64 -9.35 12.65 3.05
CA SER A 64 -10.80 12.46 2.97
C SER A 64 -11.49 12.72 4.32
N MET A 65 -10.87 12.28 5.42
CA MET A 65 -11.37 12.53 6.77
C MET A 65 -11.34 14.02 7.14
N ILE A 66 -10.27 14.74 6.79
CA ILE A 66 -10.17 16.19 6.99
C ILE A 66 -11.23 16.91 6.16
N ASP A 67 -11.38 16.55 4.88
CA ASP A 67 -12.36 17.14 3.98
C ASP A 67 -13.79 16.92 4.52
N ALA A 68 -14.10 15.71 5.02
CA ALA A 68 -15.39 15.42 5.63
C ALA A 68 -15.65 16.24 6.89
N LEU A 69 -14.66 16.36 7.78
CA LEU A 69 -14.75 17.19 8.98
C LEU A 69 -15.03 18.66 8.61
N VAL A 70 -14.28 19.21 7.66
CA VAL A 70 -14.45 20.60 7.21
C VAL A 70 -15.81 20.80 6.54
N ALA A 71 -16.25 19.86 5.70
CA ALA A 71 -17.53 19.96 5.01
C ALA A 71 -18.72 20.01 5.98
N VAL A 72 -18.71 19.17 7.03
CA VAL A 72 -19.75 19.21 8.07
C VAL A 72 -19.71 20.54 8.82
N ARG A 73 -18.53 20.99 9.25
CA ARG A 73 -18.39 22.28 9.96
C ARG A 73 -18.80 23.48 9.12
N PHE A 74 -18.50 23.44 7.83
CA PHE A 74 -18.93 24.45 6.89
C PHE A 74 -20.46 24.43 6.71
N ALA A 75 -21.06 23.26 6.55
CA ALA A 75 -22.50 23.11 6.44
C ALA A 75 -23.22 23.62 7.70
N ASP A 76 -22.74 23.27 8.89
CA ASP A 76 -23.24 23.79 10.17
C ASP A 76 -23.16 25.32 10.21
N ALA A 77 -22.01 25.91 9.83
CA ALA A 77 -21.85 27.37 9.80
C ALA A 77 -22.83 28.06 8.83
N VAL A 78 -23.16 27.42 7.72
CA VAL A 78 -24.13 27.92 6.74
C VAL A 78 -25.55 27.82 7.29
N ILE A 79 -25.90 26.72 7.94
CA ILE A 79 -27.20 26.52 8.61
C ILE A 79 -27.39 27.56 9.72
N ASP A 80 -26.35 27.83 10.50
CA ASP A 80 -26.36 28.82 11.58
C ASP A 80 -26.28 30.28 11.09
N GLY A 81 -26.14 30.50 9.77
CA GLY A 81 -26.02 31.83 9.18
C GLY A 81 -24.72 32.56 9.53
N ASN A 82 -23.69 31.84 9.97
CA ASN A 82 -22.40 32.40 10.38
C ASN A 82 -21.46 32.59 9.19
N SER A 83 -21.71 33.65 8.41
CA SER A 83 -20.92 33.98 7.21
C SER A 83 -19.43 34.15 7.49
N LYS A 84 -19.06 34.66 8.67
CA LYS A 84 -17.65 34.83 9.06
C LYS A 84 -16.89 33.50 9.09
N VAL A 85 -17.53 32.43 9.58
CA VAL A 85 -16.91 31.10 9.63
C VAL A 85 -16.89 30.44 8.25
N SER A 86 -17.97 30.56 7.47
CA SER A 86 -17.98 30.03 6.10
C SER A 86 -16.92 30.70 5.21
N ASP A 87 -16.78 32.03 5.29
CA ASP A 87 -15.81 32.79 4.50
C ASP A 87 -14.36 32.48 4.92
N PHE A 88 -14.14 32.20 6.21
CA PHE A 88 -12.85 31.73 6.70
C PHE A 88 -12.44 30.40 6.05
N TYR A 89 -13.37 29.43 5.99
CA TYR A 89 -13.09 28.16 5.32
C TYR A 89 -12.83 28.36 3.82
N LEU A 90 -13.65 29.12 3.11
CA LEU A 90 -13.48 29.35 1.67
C LEU A 90 -12.13 30.00 1.30
N SER A 91 -11.56 30.81 2.18
CA SER A 91 -10.30 31.53 1.94
C SER A 91 -9.04 30.73 2.31
N HIS A 92 -9.14 29.75 3.21
CA HIS A 92 -7.97 29.00 3.72
C HIS A 92 -7.85 27.59 3.13
N LEU A 93 -8.92 27.10 2.50
CA LEU A 93 -8.92 25.79 1.86
C LEU A 93 -8.27 25.84 0.48
N ARG A 94 -7.90 24.64 0.03
CA ARG A 94 -7.41 24.38 -1.32
C ARG A 94 -8.44 24.82 -2.37
N PRO A 95 -8.03 25.44 -3.50
CA PRO A 95 -8.96 26.00 -4.49
C PRO A 95 -10.02 24.99 -4.95
N GLU A 96 -9.61 23.75 -5.23
CA GLU A 96 -10.49 22.68 -5.70
C GLU A 96 -11.64 22.38 -4.73
N PHE A 97 -11.37 22.45 -3.42
CA PHE A 97 -12.35 22.16 -2.39
C PHE A 97 -13.17 23.41 -2.04
N SER A 98 -12.56 24.60 -2.05
CA SER A 98 -13.30 25.86 -1.92
C SER A 98 -14.35 26.02 -3.02
N ASP A 99 -14.02 25.64 -4.26
CA ASP A 99 -14.96 25.70 -5.37
C ASP A 99 -16.08 24.67 -5.22
N LEU A 100 -15.78 23.46 -4.73
CA LEU A 100 -16.80 22.49 -4.32
C LEU A 100 -17.78 23.07 -3.28
N LEU A 101 -17.26 23.70 -2.23
CA LEU A 101 -18.07 24.32 -1.17
C LEU A 101 -18.96 25.44 -1.73
N LYS A 102 -18.44 26.27 -2.63
CA LYS A 102 -19.23 27.31 -3.31
C LYS A 102 -20.32 26.72 -4.20
N SER A 103 -20.00 25.71 -5.00
CA SER A 103 -21.00 25.03 -5.85
C SER A 103 -22.10 24.40 -5.02
N TRP A 104 -21.76 23.86 -3.83
CA TRP A 104 -22.77 23.38 -2.90
C TRP A 104 -23.67 24.51 -2.39
N LEU A 105 -23.12 25.67 -2.03
CA LEU A 105 -23.92 26.85 -1.67
C LEU A 105 -24.86 27.31 -2.79
N GLU A 106 -24.41 27.24 -4.05
CA GLU A 106 -25.22 27.59 -5.22
C GLU A 106 -26.45 26.69 -5.40
N THR A 107 -26.42 25.46 -4.88
CA THR A 107 -27.60 24.56 -4.85
C THR A 107 -28.69 25.02 -3.89
N LYS A 108 -28.42 26.05 -3.09
CA LYS A 108 -29.30 26.63 -2.07
C LYS A 108 -29.79 25.60 -1.04
N PRO A 109 -28.87 24.98 -0.27
CA PRO A 109 -29.19 23.84 0.60
C PRO A 109 -30.25 24.10 1.68
N LEU A 110 -30.44 25.36 2.09
CA LEU A 110 -31.45 25.74 3.08
C LEU A 110 -32.85 25.96 2.48
N ALA A 111 -32.95 26.17 1.16
CA ALA A 111 -34.20 26.51 0.47
C ALA A 111 -34.64 25.42 -0.53
N ASN A 112 -33.72 24.57 -0.97
CA ASN A 112 -33.95 23.52 -1.95
C ASN A 112 -33.89 22.15 -1.26
N PRO A 113 -35.01 21.43 -1.12
CA PRO A 113 -35.04 20.10 -0.52
C PRO A 113 -34.23 19.04 -1.31
N ASP A 114 -34.04 19.26 -2.62
CA ASP A 114 -33.28 18.36 -3.49
C ASP A 114 -31.77 18.66 -3.48
N ALA A 115 -31.35 19.69 -2.75
CA ALA A 115 -29.93 20.00 -2.61
C ALA A 115 -29.22 18.88 -1.82
N PRO A 116 -27.96 18.58 -2.15
CA PRO A 116 -27.19 17.63 -1.36
C PRO A 116 -27.09 18.09 0.11
N PRO A 117 -27.18 17.17 1.09
CA PRO A 117 -27.22 17.54 2.51
C PRO A 117 -25.91 18.16 3.02
N HIS A 118 -24.78 17.84 2.37
CA HIS A 118 -23.46 18.39 2.70
C HIS A 118 -22.55 18.40 1.48
N PRO A 119 -21.48 19.22 1.45
CA PRO A 119 -20.62 19.38 0.28
C PRO A 119 -19.99 18.08 -0.26
N ILE A 120 -19.61 17.12 0.61
CA ILE A 120 -19.02 15.85 0.16
C ILE A 120 -20.03 14.86 -0.46
N ALA A 121 -21.34 15.19 -0.45
CA ALA A 121 -22.35 14.40 -1.17
C ALA A 121 -22.48 14.85 -2.63
N MET A 122 -21.78 15.91 -3.02
CA MET A 122 -21.75 16.42 -4.39
C MET A 122 -21.02 15.43 -5.31
N PRO A 123 -21.52 15.16 -6.53
CA PRO A 123 -20.83 14.33 -7.51
C PRO A 123 -19.39 14.78 -7.81
N GLN A 124 -19.13 16.08 -7.75
CA GLN A 124 -17.81 16.69 -7.95
C GLN A 124 -16.79 16.21 -6.91
N TYR A 125 -17.22 15.95 -5.67
CA TYR A 125 -16.34 15.39 -4.65
C TYR A 125 -15.97 13.95 -4.98
N LEU A 126 -16.93 13.14 -5.43
CA LEU A 126 -16.68 11.76 -5.83
C LEU A 126 -15.67 11.69 -6.99
N GLU A 127 -15.76 12.60 -7.96
CA GLU A 127 -14.79 12.66 -9.07
C GLU A 127 -13.39 13.08 -8.58
N MET A 128 -13.32 14.07 -7.68
CA MET A 128 -12.07 14.49 -7.06
C MET A 128 -11.39 13.33 -6.33
N THR A 129 -12.13 12.57 -5.52
CA THR A 129 -11.60 11.42 -4.78
C THR A 129 -11.22 10.26 -5.71
N ARG A 130 -12.01 9.99 -6.76
CA ARG A 130 -11.70 8.94 -7.74
C ARG A 130 -10.35 9.17 -8.42
N SER A 131 -10.01 10.42 -8.72
CA SER A 131 -8.71 10.76 -9.31
C SER A 131 -7.55 10.39 -8.37
N LEU A 132 -7.70 10.63 -7.07
CA LEU A 132 -6.71 10.29 -6.04
C LEU A 132 -6.62 8.78 -5.81
N GLU A 133 -7.76 8.09 -5.81
CA GLU A 133 -7.81 6.64 -5.67
C GLU A 133 -7.19 5.93 -6.88
N SER A 134 -7.36 6.46 -8.09
CA SER A 134 -6.77 5.91 -9.32
C SER A 134 -5.25 5.79 -9.23
N ASP A 135 -4.57 6.80 -8.69
CA ASP A 135 -3.11 6.78 -8.51
C ASP A 135 -2.69 5.69 -7.49
N ALA A 136 -3.49 5.50 -6.43
CA ALA A 136 -3.26 4.45 -5.44
C ALA A 136 -3.48 3.05 -6.03
N TYR A 137 -4.53 2.87 -6.83
CA TYR A 137 -4.82 1.61 -7.53
C TYR A 137 -3.73 1.26 -8.55
N GLU A 138 -3.18 2.24 -9.27
CA GLU A 138 -2.08 1.99 -10.21
C GLU A 138 -0.83 1.45 -9.47
N LEU A 139 -0.54 2.01 -8.30
CA LEU A 139 0.58 1.55 -7.48
C LEU A 139 0.33 0.19 -6.83
N GLN A 140 -0.90 -0.09 -6.42
CA GLN A 140 -1.30 -1.43 -5.98
C GLN A 140 -1.13 -2.46 -7.11
N GLY A 141 -1.57 -2.15 -8.32
CA GLY A 141 -1.37 -3.02 -9.47
C GLY A 141 0.12 -3.27 -9.76
N LYS A 142 0.96 -2.24 -9.65
CA LYS A 142 2.43 -2.38 -9.76
C LYS A 142 3.02 -3.23 -8.64
N GLU A 143 2.51 -3.11 -7.41
CA GLU A 143 2.91 -3.94 -6.28
C GLU A 143 2.58 -5.42 -6.53
N GLU A 144 1.35 -5.73 -6.94
CA GLU A 144 0.90 -7.10 -7.20
C GLU A 144 1.74 -7.76 -8.30
N LEU A 145 2.02 -7.04 -9.39
CA LEU A 145 2.89 -7.51 -10.47
C LEU A 145 4.31 -7.83 -9.97
N LYS A 146 4.90 -6.92 -9.18
CA LYS A 146 6.24 -7.10 -8.59
C LYS A 146 6.28 -8.26 -7.60
N MET A 147 5.22 -8.45 -6.82
CA MET A 147 5.10 -9.56 -5.89
C MET A 147 4.99 -10.90 -6.64
N ASP A 148 4.17 -10.98 -7.69
CA ASP A 148 4.06 -12.17 -8.55
C ASP A 148 5.39 -12.49 -9.25
N GLU A 149 6.10 -11.49 -9.77
CA GLU A 149 7.46 -11.65 -10.32
C GLU A 149 8.48 -12.16 -9.27
N ALA A 150 8.33 -11.73 -8.01
CA ALA A 150 9.18 -12.20 -6.91
C ALA A 150 8.88 -13.65 -6.50
N TYR A 151 7.62 -14.09 -6.61
CA TYR A 151 7.20 -15.46 -6.28
C TYR A 151 7.47 -16.49 -7.40
N ARG A 152 7.52 -16.05 -8.67
CA ARG A 152 7.78 -16.95 -9.81
C ARG A 152 9.26 -17.21 -10.11
N ALA A 153 10.17 -16.63 -9.34
CA ALA A 153 11.61 -16.64 -9.58
C ALA A 153 12.38 -17.48 -8.55
#